data_AF-A0A0F9RKL9-F1
#
_entry.id   AF-A0A0F9RKL9-F1
#
_cell.length_a   1.000
_cell.length_b   1.000
_cell.length_c   1.000
_cell.angle_alpha   90.00
_cell.angle_beta   90.00
_cell.angle_gamma   90.00
#
_symmetry.space_group_name_H-M   'P 1'
#
loop_
_entity.id
_entity.type
_entity.pdbx_description
1 polymer ?
#
loop_
_entity_poly.entity_id
_entity_poly.type
_entity_poly.pdbx_seq_one_letter_code
_entity_poly.pdbx_strand_id
1 'polypeptide(L)'
;MDNTKYIIKTNQLPPCNTFRIELNGRVDQLSLDNIVRVQPARNKNSTTTFDRYWLHVMLRDIDTLEKIYKYLEVSDINVLVKVPTRRYFNTELPKSMIKAIDIFNEYLAAGRTNDKARQFRAWRSYKLSFRIDLEDVTKYFKDLTQKLDLSNFISLDDPFYKGEIGHFDTFQAIPSNFTVEAITNLSFKNPTASGVLEFHKKKFQSTIKDEIEDKWGSEKK
;
A
#
# COMPACT_ATOMS: atom_id res chain seq x y z
N MET A 1 18.19 30.30 20.33
CA MET A 1 19.58 29.82 20.33
C MET A 1 19.71 28.87 19.14
N ASP A 2 20.23 29.37 18.02
CA ASP A 2 20.42 28.60 16.79
C ASP A 2 21.65 27.69 16.91
N ASN A 3 21.39 26.42 17.22
CA ASN A 3 22.39 25.35 17.32
C ASN A 3 22.52 24.58 15.99
N THR A 4 22.59 25.28 14.86
CA THR A 4 22.50 24.67 13.51
C THR A 4 23.86 24.29 12.89
N LYS A 5 24.97 24.46 13.60
CA LYS A 5 26.31 24.18 13.06
C LYS A 5 27.05 23.15 13.91
N TYR A 6 27.37 22.02 13.29
CA TYR A 6 28.28 21.03 13.86
C TYR A 6 29.72 21.49 13.63
N ILE A 7 30.46 21.80 14.70
CA ILE A 7 31.85 22.28 14.62
C ILE A 7 32.76 21.17 15.13
N ILE A 8 33.56 20.60 14.23
CA ILE A 8 34.60 19.63 14.59
C ILE A 8 35.88 20.40 14.95
N LYS A 9 36.39 20.17 16.16
CA LYS A 9 37.66 20.73 16.62
C LYS A 9 38.82 19.96 16.00
N THR A 10 39.47 20.55 14.99
CA THR A 10 40.54 19.90 14.21
C THR A 10 41.75 19.50 15.03
N ASN A 11 42.00 20.18 16.15
CA ASN A 11 43.08 19.85 17.10
C ASN A 11 42.82 18.60 17.97
N GLN A 12 41.62 18.02 17.91
CA GLN A 12 41.25 16.78 18.60
C GLN A 12 41.23 15.57 17.67
N LEU A 13 41.48 15.77 16.38
CA LEU A 13 41.52 14.69 15.41
C LEU A 13 42.89 14.00 15.41
N PRO A 14 42.95 12.67 15.24
CA PRO A 14 44.21 11.96 15.08
C PRO A 14 44.97 12.46 13.83
N PRO A 15 46.32 12.35 13.81
CA PRO A 15 47.14 12.78 12.68
C PRO A 15 46.90 11.87 11.48
N CYS A 16 45.92 12.26 10.65
CA CYS A 16 45.50 11.54 9.45
C CYS A 16 45.38 12.53 8.29
N ASN A 17 45.71 12.09 7.08
CA ASN A 17 45.55 12.92 5.88
C ASN A 17 44.11 12.91 5.34
N THR A 18 43.29 11.96 5.79
CA THR A 18 41.91 11.75 5.33
C THR A 18 41.01 11.38 6.50
N PHE A 19 39.82 11.97 6.51
CA PHE A 19 38.77 11.69 7.48
C PHE A 19 37.49 11.33 6.73
N ARG A 20 36.81 10.28 7.20
CA ARG A 20 35.44 9.98 6.79
C ARG A 20 34.50 10.62 7.80
N ILE A 21 33.61 11.48 7.32
CA ILE A 21 32.57 12.09 8.15
C ILE A 21 31.28 11.33 7.85
N GLU A 22 30.67 10.77 8.89
CA GLU A 22 29.36 10.14 8.81
C GLU A 22 28.38 10.96 9.64
N LEU A 23 27.34 11.48 8.97
CA LEU A 23 26.30 12.27 9.62
C LEU A 23 25.05 11.40 9.72
N ASN A 24 24.76 10.96 10.94
CA ASN A 24 23.58 10.17 11.24
C ASN A 24 22.49 11.10 11.79
N GLY A 25 21.41 11.27 11.03
CA GLY A 25 20.34 12.18 11.38
C GLY A 25 19.08 11.91 10.59
N ARG A 26 18.00 12.60 10.95
CA ARG A 26 16.75 12.59 10.19
C ARG A 26 16.76 13.75 9.21
N VAL A 27 16.57 13.44 7.93
CA VAL A 27 16.31 14.44 6.90
C VAL A 27 14.79 14.60 6.81
N ASP A 28 14.32 15.84 6.69
CA ASP A 28 12.90 16.09 6.51
C ASP A 28 12.43 15.67 5.11
N GLN A 29 11.14 15.35 4.98
CA GLN A 29 10.57 14.87 3.72
C GLN A 29 10.71 15.89 2.59
N LEU A 30 10.63 17.20 2.87
CA LEU A 30 10.70 18.24 1.85
C LEU A 30 12.10 18.29 1.22
N SER A 31 13.14 18.13 2.04
CA SER A 31 14.52 18.01 1.57
C SER A 31 14.71 16.79 0.68
N LEU A 32 14.14 15.63 1.05
CA LEU A 32 14.18 14.42 0.21
C LEU A 32 13.39 14.58 -1.09
N ASP A 33 12.22 15.23 -1.04
CA ASP A 33 11.37 15.49 -2.20
C ASP A 33 12.07 16.41 -3.22
N ASN A 34 13.06 17.21 -2.79
CA ASN A 34 13.90 18.02 -3.67
C ASN A 34 15.03 17.24 -4.34
N ILE A 35 15.40 16.07 -3.80
CA ILE A 35 16.44 15.19 -4.36
C ILE A 35 15.82 14.09 -5.21
N VAL A 36 14.71 13.52 -4.77
CA VAL A 36 14.02 12.41 -5.44
C VAL A 36 12.61 12.82 -5.79
N ARG A 37 12.19 12.49 -7.02
CA ARG A 37 10.79 12.53 -7.42
C ARG A 37 10.25 11.12 -7.51
N VAL A 38 9.34 10.79 -6.59
CA VAL A 38 8.50 9.59 -6.68
C VAL A 38 7.20 9.95 -7.38
N GLN A 39 6.91 9.32 -8.51
CA GLN A 39 5.60 9.45 -9.14
C GLN A 39 4.62 8.48 -8.46
N PRO A 40 3.44 8.94 -8.02
CA PRO A 40 2.44 8.04 -7.46
C PRO A 40 2.06 6.96 -8.46
N ALA A 41 2.00 5.71 -8.00
CA ALA A 41 1.57 4.59 -8.82
C ALA A 41 0.12 4.80 -9.26
N ARG A 42 -0.08 5.05 -10.56
CA ARG A 42 -1.43 5.17 -11.15
C ARG A 42 -1.75 3.89 -11.89
N ASN A 43 -2.93 3.32 -11.62
CA ASN A 43 -3.43 2.20 -12.41
C ASN A 43 -3.77 2.71 -13.81
N LYS A 44 -2.98 2.28 -14.79
CA LYS A 44 -3.11 2.76 -16.19
C LYS A 44 -3.74 1.71 -17.08
N ASN A 45 -3.65 0.43 -16.74
CA ASN A 45 -4.09 -0.65 -17.61
C ASN A 45 -4.60 -1.84 -16.80
N SER A 46 -5.89 -2.15 -16.96
CA SER A 46 -6.57 -3.29 -16.36
C SER A 46 -7.07 -4.19 -17.50
N THR A 47 -6.55 -5.40 -17.61
CA THR A 47 -6.99 -6.39 -18.61
C THR A 47 -8.07 -7.31 -18.02
N THR A 48 -8.31 -8.50 -18.54
CA THR A 48 -9.15 -9.51 -17.83
C THR A 48 -8.33 -10.30 -16.81
N THR A 49 -7.01 -10.37 -16.97
CA THR A 49 -6.12 -11.23 -16.19
C THR A 49 -5.26 -10.49 -15.18
N PHE A 50 -4.89 -9.24 -15.47
CA PHE A 50 -3.97 -8.45 -14.66
C PHE A 50 -4.48 -7.01 -14.44
N ASP A 51 -4.04 -6.40 -13.35
CA ASP A 51 -4.03 -4.94 -13.18
C ASP A 51 -2.57 -4.46 -13.13
N ARG A 52 -2.23 -3.43 -13.91
CA ARG A 52 -0.87 -2.90 -14.03
C ARG A 52 -0.75 -1.49 -13.46
N TYR A 53 0.23 -1.30 -12.59
CA TYR A 53 0.55 -0.03 -11.95
C TYR A 53 1.93 0.42 -12.40
N TRP A 54 2.01 1.61 -12.99
CA TRP A 54 3.28 2.13 -13.48
C TRP A 54 4.04 2.78 -12.33
N LEU A 55 5.31 2.39 -12.20
CA LEU A 55 6.23 2.88 -11.19
C LEU A 55 7.27 3.75 -11.88
N HIS A 56 7.51 4.93 -11.34
CA HIS A 56 8.52 5.83 -11.86
C HIS A 56 9.12 6.66 -10.74
N VAL A 57 10.43 6.54 -10.58
CA VAL A 57 11.23 7.26 -9.59
C VAL A 57 12.45 7.83 -10.28
N MET A 58 12.80 9.08 -10.00
CA MET A 58 14.01 9.69 -10.55
C MET A 58 14.67 10.68 -9.61
N LEU A 59 15.97 10.88 -9.75
CA LEU A 59 16.70 12.00 -9.16
C LEU A 59 16.23 13.30 -9.82
N ARG A 60 16.06 14.35 -9.02
CA ARG A 60 15.78 15.69 -9.50
C ARG A 60 17.08 16.41 -9.81
N ASP A 61 17.09 17.16 -10.90
CA ASP A 61 18.18 18.09 -11.27
C ASP A 61 19.58 17.46 -11.11
N ILE A 62 19.84 16.43 -11.93
CA ILE A 62 21.08 15.66 -11.92
C ILE A 62 22.29 16.60 -12.09
N ASP A 63 22.19 17.59 -12.97
CA ASP A 63 23.28 18.55 -13.24
C ASP A 63 23.69 19.35 -12.00
N THR A 64 22.71 19.77 -11.18
CA THR A 64 23.00 20.45 -9.91
C THR A 64 23.56 19.48 -8.88
N LEU A 65 23.02 18.26 -8.79
CA LEU A 65 23.49 17.25 -7.84
C LEU A 65 24.93 16.81 -8.15
N GLU A 66 25.32 16.66 -9.42
CA GLU A 66 26.69 16.31 -9.83
C GLU A 66 27.71 17.42 -9.52
N LYS A 67 27.28 18.69 -9.50
CA LYS A 67 28.14 19.81 -9.08
C LYS A 67 28.40 19.81 -7.57
N ILE A 68 27.45 19.31 -6.78
CA ILE A 68 27.53 19.29 -5.31
C ILE A 68 28.21 18.01 -4.82
N TYR A 69 27.86 16.88 -5.40
CA TYR A 69 28.28 15.55 -4.96
C TYR A 69 29.11 14.87 -6.05
N LYS A 70 30.29 14.37 -5.66
CA LYS A 70 31.11 13.52 -6.54
C LYS A 70 30.48 12.14 -6.75
N TYR A 71 29.78 11.63 -5.74
CA TYR A 71 29.05 10.37 -5.76
C TYR A 71 27.75 10.55 -4.96
N LEU A 72 26.63 10.11 -5.53
CA LEU A 72 25.33 10.10 -4.88
C LEU A 72 24.69 8.74 -5.10
N GLU A 73 24.22 8.16 -4.01
CA GLU A 73 23.41 6.95 -3.97
C GLU A 73 22.24 7.21 -3.02
N VAL A 74 21.04 6.93 -3.50
CA VAL A 74 19.82 7.00 -2.70
C VAL A 74 19.21 5.61 -2.73
N SER A 75 19.29 4.94 -1.59
CA SER A 75 18.85 3.56 -1.43
C SER A 75 17.45 3.47 -0.82
N ASP A 76 16.80 2.33 -1.03
CA ASP A 76 15.52 1.94 -0.43
C ASP A 76 14.38 2.94 -0.68
N ILE A 77 14.29 3.46 -1.90
CA ILE A 77 13.21 4.36 -2.28
C ILE A 77 11.93 3.55 -2.47
N ASN A 78 11.00 3.71 -1.53
CA ASN A 78 9.74 2.99 -1.49
C ASN A 78 8.64 3.72 -2.25
N VAL A 79 8.05 3.03 -3.23
CA VAL A 79 6.81 3.41 -3.91
C VAL A 79 5.67 2.57 -3.38
N LEU A 80 4.83 3.16 -2.53
CA LEU A 80 3.67 2.48 -1.95
C LEU A 80 2.52 2.39 -2.98
N VAL A 81 2.17 1.17 -3.37
CA VAL A 81 1.09 0.88 -4.32
C VAL A 81 -0.13 0.35 -3.59
N LYS A 82 -1.28 1.01 -3.74
CA LYS A 82 -2.55 0.58 -3.16
C LYS A 82 -3.33 -0.27 -4.18
N VAL A 83 -3.51 -1.55 -3.90
CA VAL A 83 -4.22 -2.50 -4.78
C VAL A 83 -5.65 -2.70 -4.29
N PRO A 84 -6.69 -2.26 -5.04
CA PRO A 84 -8.08 -2.44 -4.67
C PRO A 84 -8.55 -3.87 -4.94
N THR A 85 -9.12 -4.53 -3.92
CA THR A 85 -9.53 -5.93 -3.98
C THR A 85 -11.01 -6.17 -3.73
N ARG A 86 -11.73 -5.19 -3.17
CA ARG A 86 -13.15 -5.33 -2.79
C ARG A 86 -14.03 -5.93 -3.88
N ARG A 87 -13.79 -5.53 -5.13
CA ARG A 87 -14.56 -5.98 -6.30
C ARG A 87 -14.51 -7.49 -6.51
N TYR A 88 -13.38 -8.13 -6.19
CA TYR A 88 -13.21 -9.57 -6.39
C TYR A 88 -13.99 -10.34 -5.33
N PHE A 89 -13.94 -9.91 -4.08
CA PHE A 89 -14.79 -10.47 -3.02
C PHE A 89 -16.28 -10.28 -3.33
N ASN A 90 -16.70 -9.07 -3.73
CA ASN A 90 -18.10 -8.80 -4.06
C ASN A 90 -18.62 -9.62 -5.25
N THR A 91 -17.76 -10.04 -6.18
CA THR A 91 -18.20 -10.81 -7.34
C THR A 91 -18.58 -12.24 -6.96
N GLU A 92 -17.93 -12.80 -5.94
CA GLU A 92 -18.10 -14.20 -5.56
C GLU A 92 -19.18 -14.43 -4.49
N LEU A 93 -19.60 -13.36 -3.80
CA LEU A 93 -20.60 -13.40 -2.73
C LEU A 93 -22.05 -13.34 -3.26
N PRO A 94 -23.02 -13.96 -2.55
CA PRO A 94 -24.44 -13.78 -2.84
C PRO A 94 -24.90 -12.31 -2.72
N LYS A 95 -25.78 -11.87 -3.62
CA LYS A 95 -26.29 -10.48 -3.64
C LYS A 95 -26.96 -10.05 -2.33
N SER A 96 -27.62 -10.96 -1.62
CA SER A 96 -28.22 -10.73 -0.30
C SER A 96 -27.16 -10.37 0.74
N MET A 97 -26.04 -11.08 0.72
CA MET A 97 -24.91 -10.89 1.63
C MET A 97 -24.19 -9.56 1.37
N ILE A 98 -23.96 -9.22 0.09
CA ILE A 98 -23.38 -7.92 -0.29
C ILE A 98 -24.21 -6.77 0.28
N LYS A 99 -25.54 -6.83 0.11
CA LYS A 99 -26.46 -5.80 0.65
C LYS A 99 -26.37 -5.70 2.18
N ALA A 100 -26.34 -6.83 2.88
CA ALA A 100 -26.20 -6.85 4.34
C ALA A 100 -24.88 -6.22 4.80
N ILE A 101 -23.78 -6.54 4.10
CA ILE A 101 -22.45 -5.99 4.36
C ILE A 101 -22.40 -4.48 4.09
N ASP A 102 -23.02 -3.99 3.01
CA ASP A 102 -23.05 -2.56 2.71
C ASP A 102 -23.85 -1.78 3.77
N ILE A 103 -24.98 -2.32 4.24
CA ILE A 103 -25.76 -1.74 5.35
C ILE A 103 -24.92 -1.70 6.63
N PHE A 104 -24.17 -2.76 6.93
CA PHE A 104 -23.28 -2.82 8.09
C PHE A 104 -22.13 -1.81 8.01
N ASN A 105 -21.48 -1.70 6.85
CA ASN A 105 -20.42 -0.72 6.64
C ASN A 105 -20.94 0.72 6.80
N GLU A 106 -22.17 1.02 6.33
CA GLU A 106 -22.81 2.32 6.54
C GLU A 106 -23.14 2.55 8.02
N TYR A 107 -23.57 1.52 8.75
CA TYR A 107 -23.77 1.60 10.20
C TYR A 107 -22.46 1.93 10.94
N LEU A 108 -21.36 1.23 10.62
CA LEU A 108 -20.04 1.53 11.18
C LEU A 108 -19.55 2.94 10.82
N ALA A 109 -19.75 3.37 9.57
CA ALA A 109 -19.36 4.70 9.11
C ALA A 109 -20.17 5.80 9.81
N ALA A 110 -21.49 5.63 9.94
CA ALA A 110 -22.37 6.58 10.62
C ALA A 110 -22.01 6.74 12.11
N GLY A 111 -21.64 5.64 12.79
CA GLY A 111 -21.21 5.66 14.19
C GLY A 111 -19.96 6.52 14.46
N ARG A 112 -19.15 6.78 13.43
CA ARG A 112 -17.96 7.65 13.52
C ARG A 112 -18.24 9.13 13.24
N THR A 113 -19.47 9.46 12.86
CA THR A 113 -19.89 10.85 12.58
C THR A 113 -20.72 11.39 13.74
N ASN A 114 -20.68 12.71 13.97
CA ASN A 114 -21.50 13.37 15.01
C ASN A 114 -22.97 13.60 14.59
N ASP A 115 -23.42 13.04 13.47
CA ASP A 115 -24.80 13.18 12.99
C ASP A 115 -25.71 12.09 13.61
N LYS A 116 -26.44 12.46 14.67
CA LYS A 116 -27.38 11.58 15.36
C LYS A 116 -28.50 11.06 14.46
N ALA A 117 -28.96 11.84 13.49
CA ALA A 117 -30.02 11.42 12.57
C ALA A 117 -29.51 10.36 11.60
N ARG A 118 -28.28 10.52 11.10
CA ARG A 118 -27.61 9.49 10.29
C ARG A 118 -27.37 8.21 11.07
N GLN A 119 -26.89 8.30 12.31
CA GLN A 119 -26.69 7.14 13.18
C GLN A 119 -27.99 6.35 13.39
N PHE A 120 -29.10 7.04 13.70
CA PHE A 120 -30.40 6.39 13.91
C PHE A 120 -30.93 5.71 12.64
N ARG A 121 -30.82 6.37 11.48
CA ARG A 121 -31.22 5.77 10.18
C ARG A 121 -30.40 4.51 9.87
N ALA A 122 -29.08 4.58 10.03
CA ALA A 122 -28.20 3.45 9.75
C ALA A 122 -28.45 2.27 10.71
N TRP A 123 -28.65 2.55 12.01
CA TRP A 123 -29.01 1.54 13.00
C TRP A 123 -30.35 0.85 12.69
N ARG A 124 -31.37 1.61 12.27
CA ARG A 124 -32.67 1.06 11.90
C ARG A 124 -32.57 0.15 10.68
N SER A 125 -31.86 0.59 9.63
CA SER A 125 -31.60 -0.23 8.45
C SER A 125 -30.86 -1.51 8.79
N TYR A 126 -29.85 -1.42 9.66
CA TYR A 126 -29.09 -2.57 10.16
C TYR A 126 -29.99 -3.57 10.88
N LYS A 127 -30.80 -3.14 11.86
CA LYS A 127 -31.74 -4.02 12.58
C LYS A 127 -32.74 -4.72 11.68
N LEU A 128 -33.22 -4.06 10.63
CA LEU A 128 -34.20 -4.63 9.70
C LEU A 128 -33.58 -5.62 8.70
N SER A 129 -32.26 -5.57 8.51
CA SER A 129 -31.53 -6.40 7.53
C SER A 129 -31.06 -7.75 8.08
N PHE A 130 -31.21 -8.02 9.38
CA PHE A 130 -30.61 -9.19 10.04
C PHE A 130 -31.26 -10.52 9.63
N ARG A 131 -30.62 -11.18 8.66
CA ARG A 131 -30.75 -12.62 8.40
C ARG A 131 -29.39 -13.34 8.40
N ILE A 132 -28.29 -12.61 8.49
CA ILE A 132 -26.91 -13.12 8.38
C ILE A 132 -26.13 -12.63 9.59
N ASP A 133 -25.35 -13.52 10.23
CA ASP A 133 -24.42 -13.14 11.28
C ASP A 133 -23.19 -12.44 10.68
N LEU A 134 -23.14 -11.11 10.81
CA LEU A 134 -22.08 -10.29 10.24
C LEU A 134 -20.76 -10.37 11.03
N GLU A 135 -20.81 -10.80 12.29
CA GLU A 135 -19.59 -11.04 13.07
C GLU A 135 -18.86 -12.26 12.52
N ASP A 136 -19.60 -13.33 12.22
CA ASP A 136 -19.08 -14.52 11.53
C ASP A 136 -18.50 -14.19 10.15
N VAL A 137 -19.19 -13.35 9.36
CA VAL A 137 -18.69 -12.91 8.05
C VAL A 137 -17.39 -12.11 8.17
N THR A 138 -17.34 -11.17 9.11
CA THR A 138 -16.16 -10.33 9.34
C THR A 138 -14.99 -11.18 9.82
N LYS A 139 -15.24 -12.11 10.74
CA LYS A 139 -14.24 -13.06 11.24
C LYS A 139 -13.72 -13.95 10.12
N TYR A 140 -14.60 -14.50 9.29
CA TYR A 140 -14.20 -15.31 8.14
C TYR A 140 -13.27 -14.55 7.20
N PHE A 141 -13.65 -13.33 6.80
CA PHE A 141 -12.80 -12.57 5.87
C PHE A 141 -11.47 -12.19 6.50
N LYS A 142 -11.44 -11.85 7.79
CA LYS A 142 -10.21 -11.62 8.53
C LYS A 142 -9.30 -12.85 8.48
N ASP A 143 -9.82 -14.02 8.82
CA ASP A 143 -9.08 -15.28 8.84
C ASP A 143 -8.60 -15.66 7.43
N LEU A 144 -9.46 -15.50 6.40
CA LEU A 144 -9.12 -15.72 5.01
C LEU A 144 -7.95 -14.83 4.58
N THR A 145 -8.04 -13.53 4.86
CA THR A 145 -6.97 -12.58 4.48
C THR A 145 -5.64 -12.82 5.17
N GLN A 146 -5.64 -13.40 6.38
CA GLN A 146 -4.42 -13.77 7.08
C GLN A 146 -3.76 -15.03 6.49
N LYS A 147 -4.55 -15.93 5.93
CA LYS A 147 -4.05 -17.16 5.28
C LYS A 147 -3.55 -16.91 3.86
N LEU A 148 -4.05 -15.86 3.20
CA LEU A 148 -3.65 -15.53 1.83
C LEU A 148 -2.22 -15.00 1.78
N ASP A 149 -1.35 -15.75 1.11
CA ASP A 149 -0.04 -15.23 0.71
C ASP A 149 -0.19 -14.29 -0.49
N LEU A 150 -0.29 -12.99 -0.20
CA LEU A 150 -0.47 -11.94 -1.19
C LEU A 150 0.70 -11.82 -2.17
N SER A 151 1.89 -12.30 -1.78
CA SER A 151 3.08 -12.25 -2.63
C SER A 151 2.89 -13.03 -3.92
N ASN A 152 2.09 -14.11 -3.88
CA ASN A 152 1.82 -14.99 -5.02
C ASN A 152 0.94 -14.38 -6.11
N PHE A 153 0.35 -13.20 -5.85
CA PHE A 153 -0.49 -12.48 -6.81
C PHE A 153 0.18 -11.20 -7.32
N ILE A 154 1.44 -10.96 -6.96
CA ILE A 154 2.16 -9.73 -7.30
C ILE A 154 3.47 -10.06 -8.01
N SER A 155 3.65 -9.45 -9.17
CA SER A 155 4.91 -9.41 -9.90
C SER A 155 5.39 -7.96 -10.02
N LEU A 156 6.71 -7.77 -9.99
CA LEU A 156 7.37 -6.49 -10.14
C LEU A 156 8.44 -6.64 -11.20
N ASP A 157 8.52 -5.65 -12.09
CA ASP A 157 9.59 -5.56 -13.07
C ASP A 157 10.81 -4.87 -12.48
N ASP A 158 12.00 -5.31 -12.90
CA ASP A 158 13.25 -4.59 -12.64
C ASP A 158 13.15 -3.12 -13.11
N PRO A 159 13.77 -2.16 -12.41
CA PRO A 159 14.73 -2.32 -11.30
C PRO A 159 14.06 -2.25 -9.92
N PHE A 160 12.77 -2.58 -9.81
CA PHE A 160 12.06 -2.62 -8.54
C PHE A 160 12.10 -4.02 -7.93
N TYR A 161 12.30 -4.08 -6.62
CA TYR A 161 12.11 -5.32 -5.85
C TYR A 161 10.98 -5.15 -4.85
N LYS A 162 10.44 -6.30 -4.43
CA LYS A 162 9.30 -6.37 -3.51
C LYS A 162 9.77 -6.07 -2.08
N GLY A 163 9.19 -5.05 -1.47
CA GLY A 163 9.31 -4.76 -0.04
C GLY A 163 8.23 -5.48 0.77
N GLU A 164 7.73 -4.82 1.82
CA GLU A 164 6.62 -5.35 2.61
C GLU A 164 5.30 -5.32 1.82
N ILE A 165 4.48 -6.34 2.01
CA ILE A 165 3.08 -6.31 1.57
C ILE A 165 2.22 -6.09 2.80
N GLY A 166 1.63 -4.90 2.88
CA GLY A 166 0.74 -4.53 3.98
C GLY A 166 -0.53 -5.35 3.97
N HIS A 167 -1.07 -5.59 5.15
CA HIS A 167 -2.35 -6.28 5.32
C HIS A 167 -3.53 -5.43 4.83
N PHE A 168 -4.67 -6.08 4.66
CA PHE A 168 -5.88 -5.40 4.22
C PHE A 168 -6.40 -4.40 5.26
N ASP A 169 -7.00 -3.31 4.77
CA ASP A 169 -7.73 -2.34 5.61
C ASP A 169 -8.79 -3.06 6.46
N THR A 170 -8.68 -2.97 7.79
CA THR A 170 -9.56 -3.66 8.77
C THR A 170 -10.85 -2.92 9.08
N PHE A 171 -11.08 -1.76 8.47
CA PHE A 171 -12.21 -0.88 8.80
C PHE A 171 -13.54 -1.30 8.19
N GLN A 172 -13.56 -2.35 7.37
CA GLN A 172 -14.72 -2.85 6.64
C GLN A 172 -14.86 -4.36 6.85
N ALA A 173 -16.09 -4.88 6.81
CA ALA A 173 -16.32 -6.32 6.92
C ALA A 173 -15.73 -7.13 5.76
N ILE A 174 -15.63 -6.51 4.57
CA ILE A 174 -14.92 -7.07 3.41
C ILE A 174 -13.61 -6.29 3.22
N PRO A 175 -12.49 -6.99 3.02
CA PRO A 175 -11.20 -6.39 2.69
C PRO A 175 -11.29 -5.50 1.45
N SER A 176 -10.93 -4.22 1.59
CA SER A 176 -11.10 -3.28 0.48
C SER A 176 -9.91 -3.18 -0.45
N ASN A 177 -8.71 -3.22 0.13
CA ASN A 177 -7.44 -3.02 -0.54
C ASN A 177 -6.31 -3.51 0.36
N PHE A 178 -5.15 -3.74 -0.23
CA PHE A 178 -3.89 -3.96 0.48
C PHE A 178 -2.81 -3.09 -0.16
N THR A 179 -1.67 -2.94 0.51
CA THR A 179 -0.55 -2.13 0.02
C THR A 179 0.64 -2.99 -0.34
N VAL A 180 1.36 -2.61 -1.39
CA VAL A 180 2.61 -3.25 -1.78
C VAL A 180 3.70 -2.18 -1.83
N GLU A 181 4.81 -2.44 -1.16
CA GLU A 181 6.01 -1.64 -1.29
C GLU A 181 6.82 -2.11 -2.50
N ALA A 182 7.05 -1.20 -3.45
CA ALA A 182 7.97 -1.41 -4.55
C ALA A 182 9.21 -0.55 -4.31
N ILE A 183 10.35 -1.19 -4.05
CA ILE A 183 11.56 -0.53 -3.60
C ILE A 183 12.58 -0.48 -4.74
N THR A 184 13.31 0.62 -4.86
CA THR A 184 14.40 0.76 -5.85
C THR A 184 15.53 1.65 -5.32
N ASN A 185 16.67 1.62 -6.00
CA ASN A 185 17.85 2.39 -5.67
C ASN A 185 18.24 3.29 -6.85
N LEU A 186 18.64 4.53 -6.56
CA LEU A 186 19.07 5.49 -7.55
C LEU A 186 20.51 5.93 -7.32
N SER A 187 21.20 6.23 -8.41
CA SER A 187 22.55 6.80 -8.41
C SER A 187 22.76 7.66 -9.64
N PHE A 188 23.89 8.36 -9.75
CA PHE A 188 24.21 9.07 -11.00
C PHE A 188 24.30 8.15 -12.23
N LYS A 189 24.68 6.87 -12.05
CA LYS A 189 24.69 5.89 -13.16
C LYS A 189 23.29 5.48 -13.58
N ASN A 190 22.41 5.31 -12.61
CA ASN A 190 21.01 4.93 -12.79
C ASN A 190 20.11 5.98 -12.11
N PRO A 191 19.97 7.17 -12.71
CA PRO A 191 19.28 8.29 -12.06
C PRO A 191 17.76 8.13 -12.11
N THR A 192 17.25 7.22 -12.93
CA THR A 192 15.83 6.95 -13.12
C THR A 192 15.57 5.45 -13.04
N ALA A 193 14.50 5.08 -12.35
CA ALA A 193 13.95 3.74 -12.25
C ALA A 193 12.50 3.75 -12.75
N SER A 194 12.21 2.93 -13.75
CA SER A 194 10.87 2.76 -14.33
C SER A 194 10.53 1.29 -14.42
N GLY A 195 9.30 0.93 -14.05
CA GLY A 195 8.87 -0.47 -14.02
C GLY A 195 7.36 -0.58 -13.85
N VAL A 196 6.88 -1.80 -13.78
CA VAL A 196 5.46 -2.11 -13.61
C VAL A 196 5.29 -3.06 -12.43
N LEU A 197 4.29 -2.78 -11.60
CA LEU A 197 3.71 -3.74 -10.67
C LEU A 197 2.49 -4.39 -11.33
N GLU A 198 2.50 -5.71 -11.44
CA GLU A 198 1.38 -6.48 -11.95
C GLU A 198 0.66 -7.22 -10.81
N PHE A 199 -0.64 -7.01 -10.71
CA PHE A 199 -1.51 -7.77 -9.83
C PHE A 199 -2.30 -8.81 -10.64
N HIS A 200 -2.11 -10.08 -10.31
CA HIS A 200 -2.67 -11.26 -10.96
C HIS A 200 -4.13 -11.50 -10.56
N LYS A 201 -5.01 -10.61 -10.97
CA LYS A 201 -6.41 -10.59 -10.52
C LYS A 201 -7.19 -11.86 -10.82
N LYS A 202 -6.96 -12.53 -11.96
CA LYS A 202 -7.69 -13.76 -12.30
C LYS A 202 -7.33 -14.89 -11.34
N LYS A 203 -6.04 -15.02 -11.01
CA LYS A 203 -5.53 -15.99 -10.04
C LYS A 203 -6.04 -15.68 -8.64
N PHE A 204 -6.03 -14.39 -8.26
CA PHE A 204 -6.60 -13.95 -6.99
C PHE A 204 -8.09 -14.29 -6.90
N GLN A 205 -8.86 -13.94 -7.94
CA GLN A 205 -10.30 -14.20 -7.99
C GLN A 205 -10.63 -15.69 -7.93
N SER A 206 -9.88 -16.57 -8.62
CA SER A 206 -10.10 -18.01 -8.51
C SER A 206 -9.86 -18.52 -7.10
N THR A 207 -8.76 -18.10 -6.45
CA THR A 207 -8.48 -18.49 -5.05
C THR A 207 -9.57 -18.03 -4.10
N ILE A 208 -10.03 -16.78 -4.24
CA ILE A 208 -11.13 -16.25 -3.42
C ILE A 208 -12.44 -17.00 -3.68
N LYS A 209 -12.73 -17.34 -4.94
CA LYS A 209 -13.92 -18.10 -5.31
C LYS A 209 -13.92 -19.48 -4.65
N ASP A 210 -12.83 -20.22 -4.75
CA ASP A 210 -12.71 -21.57 -4.20
C ASP A 210 -12.93 -21.56 -2.67
N GLU A 211 -12.33 -20.60 -1.97
CA GLU A 211 -12.48 -20.43 -0.51
C GLU A 211 -13.91 -20.04 -0.09
N ILE A 212 -14.59 -19.19 -0.89
CA ILE A 212 -15.96 -18.76 -0.61
C ILE A 212 -16.96 -19.90 -0.94
N GLU A 213 -16.71 -20.68 -1.99
CA GLU A 213 -17.55 -21.83 -2.35
C GLU A 213 -17.43 -22.96 -1.33
N ASP A 214 -16.27 -23.19 -0.73
CA ASP A 214 -16.13 -24.13 0.38
C ASP A 214 -17.00 -23.75 1.58
N LYS A 215 -17.05 -22.44 1.91
CA LYS A 215 -17.78 -21.95 3.08
C LYS A 215 -19.29 -21.78 2.87
N TRP A 216 -19.70 -21.27 1.70
CA TRP A 216 -21.09 -20.86 1.41
C TRP A 216 -21.66 -21.47 0.12
N GLY A 217 -21.01 -22.48 -0.47
CA GLY A 217 -21.45 -23.12 -1.71
C GLY A 217 -22.85 -23.74 -1.65
N SER A 218 -23.34 -24.07 -0.45
CA SER A 218 -24.69 -24.58 -0.20
C SER A 218 -25.79 -23.49 -0.25
N GLU A 219 -25.45 -22.22 -0.05
CA GLU A 219 -26.40 -21.08 -0.05
C GLU A 219 -26.58 -20.43 -1.43
N LYS A 220 -25.85 -20.90 -2.46
CA LYS A 220 -25.97 -20.43 -3.85
C LYS A 220 -27.11 -21.10 -4.64
N LYS A 221 -27.84 -22.07 -4.06
CA LYS A 221 -28.99 -22.74 -4.71
C LYS A 221 -30.32 -22.06 -4.44
#